data_AF-A0A483KMS2-F1
#
_entry.id   AF-A0A483KMS2-F1
#
_cell.length_a   1.000
_cell.length_b   1.000
_cell.length_c   1.000
_cell.angle_alpha   90.00
_cell.angle_beta   90.00
_cell.angle_gamma   90.00
#
_symmetry.space_group_name_H-M   'P 1'
#
loop_
_entity.id
_entity.type
_entity.pdbx_description
1 polymer ?
#
loop_
_entity_poly.entity_id
_entity_poly.type
_entity_poly.pdbx_seq_one_letter_code
_entity_poly.pdbx_strand_id
1 'polypeptide(L)'
;MTRRGFSLAEALIAMAIGSLLLIGACRFLPALQRHILRQGEQLALENELWQRVHAVGKHLQRAGYCRGACDGAGLELAADGECLIVRWDANSNGTWETSPAAAAESTGFRLRDGALETLRGASDCRGSGWEKITNPAAMVVTRFAAQRLLTEGFAPELIVTLAARSARQAGLAAEVEQRVTGYNL
;
A
#
# COMPACT_ATOMS: atom_id res chain seq x y z
N MET A 1 -37.99 19.85 -55.59
CA MET A 1 -37.31 20.01 -54.28
C MET A 1 -36.53 21.32 -54.30
N THR A 2 -37.08 22.39 -53.72
CA THR A 2 -36.43 23.70 -53.66
C THR A 2 -35.35 23.68 -52.58
N ARG A 3 -34.07 23.75 -52.98
CA ARG A 3 -32.95 23.98 -52.05
C ARG A 3 -33.04 25.41 -51.55
N ARG A 4 -33.53 25.61 -50.32
CA ARG A 4 -33.39 26.89 -49.61
C ARG A 4 -31.97 26.93 -49.04
N GLY A 5 -31.14 27.87 -49.53
CA GLY A 5 -29.82 28.13 -48.98
C GLY A 5 -29.93 28.83 -47.62
N PHE A 6 -28.85 28.79 -46.83
CA PHE A 6 -28.76 29.53 -45.57
C PHE A 6 -28.72 31.03 -45.81
N SER A 7 -29.40 31.80 -44.97
CA SER A 7 -29.21 33.25 -44.93
C SER A 7 -27.84 33.60 -44.34
N LEU A 8 -27.28 34.74 -44.74
CA LEU A 8 -26.01 35.24 -44.20
C LEU A 8 -26.06 35.40 -42.68
N ALA A 9 -27.20 35.85 -42.13
CA ALA A 9 -27.40 35.99 -40.69
C ALA A 9 -27.38 34.64 -39.97
N GLU A 10 -28.05 33.61 -40.50
CA GLU A 10 -27.99 32.25 -39.93
C GLU A 10 -26.58 31.69 -39.93
N ALA A 11 -25.84 31.86 -41.04
CA ALA A 11 -24.46 31.39 -41.12
C ALA A 11 -23.56 32.08 -40.08
N LEU A 12 -23.71 33.40 -39.89
CA LEU A 12 -22.95 34.15 -38.88
C LEU A 12 -23.30 33.70 -37.45
N ILE A 13 -24.59 33.50 -37.15
CA ILE A 13 -25.03 33.02 -35.84
C ILE A 13 -24.48 31.61 -35.57
N ALA A 14 -24.58 30.71 -36.55
CA ALA A 14 -24.07 29.34 -36.43
C ALA A 14 -22.55 29.32 -36.21
N MET A 15 -21.80 30.13 -36.97
CA MET A 15 -20.35 30.27 -36.80
C MET A 15 -19.99 30.88 -35.45
N ALA A 16 -20.74 31.87 -34.96
CA ALA A 16 -20.50 32.48 -33.65
C ALA A 16 -20.71 31.47 -32.52
N ILE A 17 -21.81 30.72 -32.54
CA ILE A 17 -22.11 29.67 -31.55
C ILE A 17 -21.06 28.56 -31.62
N GLY A 18 -20.76 28.05 -32.83
CA GLY A 18 -19.77 26.99 -33.03
C GLY A 18 -18.37 27.39 -32.54
N SER A 19 -17.94 28.61 -32.82
CA SER A 19 -16.66 29.14 -32.35
C SER A 19 -16.61 29.23 -30.82
N LEU A 20 -17.69 29.69 -30.19
CA LEU A 20 -17.77 29.79 -28.73
C LEU A 20 -17.70 28.41 -28.06
N LEU A 21 -18.40 27.42 -28.61
CA LEU A 21 -18.36 26.03 -28.15
C LEU A 21 -16.97 25.40 -28.32
N LEU A 22 -16.31 25.62 -29.46
CA LEU A 22 -14.96 25.12 -29.72
C LEU A 22 -13.94 25.72 -28.75
N ILE A 23 -14.02 27.02 -28.46
CA ILE A 23 -13.15 27.66 -27.47
C ILE A 23 -13.39 27.07 -26.07
N GLY A 24 -14.65 26.84 -25.70
CA GLY A 24 -15.02 26.17 -24.46
C GLY A 24 -14.39 24.78 -24.34
N ALA A 25 -14.52 23.95 -25.38
CA ALA A 25 -13.93 22.61 -25.43
C ALA A 25 -12.39 22.65 -25.36
N CYS A 26 -11.75 23.57 -26.07
CA CYS A 26 -10.29 23.74 -26.07
C CYS A 26 -9.73 24.14 -24.69
N ARG A 27 -10.52 24.81 -23.83
CA ARG A 27 -10.11 25.11 -22.45
C ARG A 27 -10.47 23.99 -21.48
N PHE A 28 -11.64 23.38 -21.66
CA PHE A 28 -12.16 22.37 -20.75
C PHE A 28 -11.40 21.04 -20.84
N LEU A 29 -11.17 20.52 -22.05
CA LEU A 29 -10.55 19.19 -22.24
C LEU A 29 -9.14 19.09 -21.62
N PRO A 30 -8.22 20.05 -21.83
CA PRO A 30 -6.89 19.97 -21.22
C PRO A 30 -6.93 20.10 -19.69
N ALA A 31 -7.87 20.90 -19.15
CA ALA A 31 -8.05 21.04 -17.72
C ALA A 31 -8.56 19.73 -17.08
N LEU A 32 -9.51 19.07 -17.74
CA LEU A 32 -10.05 17.78 -17.33
C LEU A 32 -8.99 16.67 -17.40
N GLN A 33 -8.25 16.56 -18.51
CA GLN A 33 -7.17 15.58 -18.65
C GLN A 33 -6.12 15.70 -17.55
N ARG A 34 -5.71 16.94 -17.20
CA ARG A 34 -4.77 17.17 -16.10
C ARG A 34 -5.32 16.70 -14.75
N HIS A 35 -6.63 16.91 -14.50
CA HIS A 35 -7.26 16.42 -13.27
C HIS A 35 -7.31 14.89 -13.23
N ILE A 36 -7.71 14.26 -14.33
CA ILE A 36 -7.77 12.80 -14.44
C ILE A 36 -6.38 12.18 -14.20
N LEU A 37 -5.34 12.74 -14.80
CA LEU A 37 -3.97 12.24 -14.63
C LEU A 37 -3.52 12.35 -13.17
N ARG A 38 -3.69 13.51 -12.53
CA ARG A 38 -3.32 13.71 -11.12
C ARG A 38 -4.10 12.77 -10.19
N GLN A 39 -5.39 12.59 -10.44
CA GLN A 39 -6.22 11.67 -9.65
C GLN A 39 -5.77 10.22 -9.87
N GLY A 40 -5.42 9.84 -11.10
CA GLY A 40 -4.86 8.52 -11.41
C GLY A 40 -3.55 8.25 -10.68
N GLU A 41 -2.65 9.24 -10.61
CA GLU A 41 -1.39 9.13 -9.87
C GLU A 41 -1.61 8.93 -8.35
N GLN A 42 -2.57 9.64 -7.75
CA GLN A 42 -2.96 9.44 -6.35
C GLN A 42 -3.49 8.03 -6.10
N LEU A 43 -4.42 7.56 -6.93
CA LEU A 43 -4.99 6.22 -6.81
C LEU A 43 -3.94 5.13 -7.03
N ALA A 44 -2.99 5.35 -7.95
CA ALA A 44 -1.90 4.41 -8.19
C ALA A 44 -1.01 4.26 -6.95
N LEU A 45 -0.62 5.38 -6.31
CA LEU A 45 0.17 5.35 -5.08
C LEU A 45 -0.60 4.65 -3.95
N GLU A 46 -1.86 5.01 -3.74
CA GLU A 46 -2.70 4.41 -2.68
C GLU A 46 -2.87 2.90 -2.88
N ASN A 47 -3.13 2.44 -4.11
CA ASN A 47 -3.22 1.02 -4.44
C ASN A 47 -1.90 0.28 -4.17
N GLU A 48 -0.77 0.92 -4.47
CA GLU A 48 0.53 0.30 -4.18
C GLU A 48 0.73 0.13 -2.67
N LEU A 49 0.37 1.13 -1.85
CA LEU A 49 0.42 1.00 -0.39
C LEU A 49 -0.51 -0.08 0.13
N TRP A 50 -1.75 -0.14 -0.36
CA TRP A 50 -2.71 -1.19 -0.01
C TRP A 50 -2.16 -2.58 -0.31
N GLN A 51 -1.51 -2.78 -1.46
CA GLN A 51 -0.90 -4.07 -1.79
C GLN A 51 0.21 -4.47 -0.79
N ARG A 52 1.05 -3.52 -0.36
CA ARG A 52 2.12 -3.80 0.61
C ARG A 52 1.57 -4.10 1.98
N VAL A 53 0.64 -3.27 2.48
CA VAL A 53 0.03 -3.49 3.79
C VAL A 53 -0.76 -4.78 3.80
N HIS A 54 -1.52 -5.09 2.75
CA HIS A 54 -2.26 -6.36 2.63
C HIS A 54 -1.33 -7.58 2.68
N ALA A 55 -0.14 -7.50 2.08
CA ALA A 55 0.85 -8.56 2.21
C ALA A 55 1.29 -8.74 3.68
N VAL A 56 1.64 -7.65 4.38
CA VAL A 56 1.99 -7.68 5.81
C VAL A 56 0.84 -8.22 6.66
N GLY A 57 -0.40 -7.78 6.40
CA GLY A 57 -1.60 -8.23 7.09
C GLY A 57 -1.81 -9.74 6.98
N LYS A 58 -1.56 -10.35 5.81
CA LYS A 58 -1.64 -11.81 5.65
C LYS A 58 -0.62 -12.57 6.51
N HIS A 59 0.58 -12.01 6.67
CA HIS A 59 1.59 -12.59 7.56
C HIS A 59 1.17 -12.45 9.03
N LEU A 60 0.62 -11.30 9.41
CA LEU A 60 0.12 -11.04 10.76
C LEU A 60 -1.08 -11.91 11.15
N GLN A 61 -2.01 -12.18 10.22
CA GLN A 61 -3.16 -13.08 10.48
C GLN A 61 -2.73 -14.50 10.88
N ARG A 62 -1.57 -14.96 10.40
CA ARG A 62 -1.02 -16.29 10.70
C ARG A 62 -0.09 -16.30 11.90
N ALA A 63 0.30 -15.13 12.39
CA ALA A 63 1.26 -15.01 13.47
C ALA A 63 0.82 -15.82 14.69
N GLY A 64 1.75 -16.57 15.28
CA GLY A 64 1.50 -17.42 16.44
C GLY A 64 0.90 -18.79 16.15
N TYR A 65 0.49 -19.09 14.91
CA TYR A 65 0.01 -20.43 14.59
C TYR A 65 1.10 -21.48 14.88
N CYS A 66 0.74 -22.50 15.64
CA CYS A 66 1.60 -23.64 15.96
C CYS A 66 0.75 -24.90 16.12
N ARG A 67 1.20 -26.04 15.57
CA ARG A 67 0.57 -27.32 15.87
C ARG A 67 1.07 -27.85 17.22
N GLY A 68 0.39 -27.46 18.30
CA GLY A 68 0.76 -27.84 19.66
C GLY A 68 1.33 -26.64 20.41
N ALA A 69 2.48 -26.80 21.04
CA ALA A 69 3.16 -25.74 21.78
C ALA A 69 4.51 -25.46 21.14
N CYS A 70 4.66 -24.27 20.55
CA CYS A 70 5.92 -23.74 20.05
C CYS A 70 6.47 -22.75 21.08
N ASP A 71 7.78 -22.76 21.29
CA ASP A 71 8.43 -21.85 22.23
C ASP A 71 8.66 -20.46 21.60
N GLY A 72 8.31 -19.42 22.36
CA GLY A 72 8.58 -18.02 22.03
C GLY A 72 7.37 -17.22 21.57
N ALA A 73 7.61 -15.96 21.19
CA ALA A 73 6.56 -15.05 20.73
C ALA A 73 6.24 -15.26 19.25
N GLY A 74 4.96 -15.47 18.92
CA GLY A 74 4.47 -15.57 17.54
C GLY A 74 4.52 -14.25 16.75
N LEU A 75 4.57 -13.12 17.47
CA LEU A 75 4.73 -11.78 16.91
C LEU A 75 5.60 -10.94 17.86
N GLU A 76 6.69 -10.42 17.33
CA GLU A 76 7.54 -9.43 17.98
C GLU A 76 7.37 -8.09 17.28
N LEU A 77 7.19 -7.02 18.06
CA LEU A 77 7.15 -5.64 17.61
C LEU A 77 8.32 -4.89 18.24
N ALA A 78 9.12 -4.21 17.42
CA ALA A 78 10.29 -3.45 17.86
C ALA A 78 10.27 -2.05 17.25
N ALA A 79 11.08 -1.15 17.81
CA ALA A 79 11.20 0.24 17.35
C ALA A 79 9.82 0.91 17.18
N ASP A 80 8.99 0.83 18.23
CA ASP A 80 7.64 1.40 18.25
C ASP A 80 6.72 0.93 17.09
N GLY A 81 6.97 -0.28 16.58
CA GLY A 81 6.20 -0.89 15.50
C GLY A 81 6.77 -0.67 14.11
N GLU A 82 7.90 0.05 13.97
CA GLU A 82 8.60 0.22 12.69
C GLU A 82 9.32 -1.03 12.21
N CYS A 83 9.44 -2.03 13.08
CA CYS A 83 9.84 -3.38 12.71
C CYS A 83 8.96 -4.42 13.40
N LEU A 84 8.59 -5.45 12.66
CA LEU A 84 7.88 -6.61 13.18
C LEU A 84 8.48 -7.90 12.67
N ILE A 85 8.40 -8.96 13.47
CA ILE A 85 8.78 -10.32 13.11
C ILE A 85 7.61 -11.23 13.46
N VAL A 86 7.05 -11.90 12.46
CA VAL A 86 6.02 -12.92 12.64
C VAL A 86 6.63 -14.31 12.59
N ARG A 87 6.06 -15.25 13.34
CA ARG A 87 6.40 -16.68 13.30
C ARG A 87 5.12 -17.50 13.18
N TRP A 88 5.14 -18.54 12.35
CA TRP A 88 4.03 -19.47 12.23
C TRP A 88 4.51 -20.83 11.71
N ASP A 89 3.97 -21.90 12.27
CA ASP A 89 4.26 -23.29 11.88
C ASP A 89 3.66 -23.59 10.49
N ALA A 90 4.43 -23.42 9.43
CA ALA A 90 4.02 -23.56 8.05
C ALA A 90 3.84 -25.03 7.67
N ASN A 91 4.66 -25.93 8.23
CA ASN A 91 4.64 -27.36 7.91
C ASN A 91 3.79 -28.20 8.89
N SER A 92 3.32 -27.59 9.99
CA SER A 92 2.50 -28.20 11.03
C SER A 92 3.18 -29.38 11.74
N ASN A 93 4.46 -29.25 12.08
CA ASN A 93 5.21 -30.24 12.87
C ASN A 93 5.33 -29.88 14.36
N GLY A 94 4.83 -28.72 14.78
CA GLY A 94 4.85 -28.25 16.16
C GLY A 94 6.14 -27.53 16.58
N THR A 95 6.98 -27.14 15.64
CA THR A 95 8.21 -26.38 15.90
C THR A 95 8.39 -25.28 14.87
N TRP A 96 8.70 -24.05 15.30
CA TRP A 96 9.07 -23.01 14.35
C TRP A 96 10.50 -23.18 13.87
N GLU A 97 10.70 -23.51 12.59
CA GLU A 97 12.06 -23.59 12.06
C GLU A 97 12.73 -22.22 11.97
N THR A 98 13.98 -22.16 12.41
CA THR A 98 14.85 -20.99 12.26
C THR A 98 15.94 -21.20 11.22
N SER A 99 16.20 -22.46 10.85
CA SER A 99 17.25 -22.86 9.91
C SER A 99 16.86 -24.15 9.17
N PRO A 100 17.25 -24.31 7.89
CA PRO A 100 17.89 -23.31 7.03
C PRO A 100 16.95 -22.16 6.67
N ALA A 101 17.46 -21.02 6.19
CA ALA A 101 16.64 -19.84 5.86
C ALA A 101 15.48 -20.14 4.88
N ALA A 102 15.65 -21.12 4.00
CA ALA A 102 14.61 -21.59 3.06
C ALA A 102 13.50 -22.43 3.72
N ALA A 103 13.74 -22.96 4.92
CA ALA A 103 12.72 -23.61 5.75
C ALA A 103 12.20 -22.66 6.83
N ALA A 104 12.95 -21.60 7.16
CA ALA A 104 12.64 -20.72 8.27
C ALA A 104 11.20 -20.18 8.21
N GLU A 105 10.54 -20.30 9.36
CA GLU A 105 9.13 -20.05 9.59
C GLU A 105 8.89 -18.71 10.29
N SER A 106 9.87 -17.82 10.14
CA SER A 106 9.80 -16.42 10.53
C SER A 106 9.84 -15.51 9.32
N THR A 107 9.16 -14.38 9.40
CA THR A 107 9.22 -13.33 8.38
C THR A 107 9.21 -11.97 9.07
N GLY A 108 10.21 -11.15 8.76
CA GLY A 108 10.35 -9.80 9.25
C GLY A 108 9.88 -8.77 8.23
N PHE A 109 9.38 -7.64 8.73
CA PHE A 109 9.15 -6.41 7.96
C PHE A 109 9.71 -5.23 8.73
N ARG A 110 10.38 -4.29 8.04
CA ARG A 110 10.88 -3.07 8.67
C ARG A 110 10.91 -1.89 7.71
N LEU A 111 10.86 -0.67 8.26
CA LEU A 111 11.21 0.54 7.53
C LEU A 111 12.69 0.85 7.69
N ARG A 112 13.39 1.04 6.56
CA ARG A 112 14.78 1.52 6.55
C ARG A 112 15.05 2.33 5.29
N ASP A 113 15.70 3.48 5.44
CA ASP A 113 16.11 4.36 4.34
C ASP A 113 15.01 4.68 3.33
N GLY A 114 13.79 4.91 3.84
CA GLY A 114 12.63 5.25 3.01
C GLY A 114 12.04 4.09 2.20
N ALA A 115 12.44 2.85 2.51
CA ALA A 115 11.91 1.63 1.91
C ALA A 115 11.29 0.72 2.97
N LEU A 116 10.19 0.06 2.62
CA LEU A 116 9.72 -1.11 3.33
C LEU A 116 10.57 -2.31 2.87
N GLU A 117 11.14 -3.01 3.84
CA GLU A 117 11.98 -4.19 3.63
C GLU A 117 11.33 -5.43 4.22
N THR A 118 11.62 -6.59 3.65
CA THR A 118 11.24 -7.91 4.17
C THR A 118 12.43 -8.83 4.31
N LEU A 119 12.36 -9.77 5.23
CA LEU A 119 13.35 -10.82 5.40
C LEU A 119 12.69 -12.12 5.86
N ARG A 120 12.84 -13.19 5.10
CA ARG A 120 12.51 -14.54 5.56
C ARG A 120 13.60 -15.06 6.49
N GLY A 121 13.22 -15.71 7.58
CA GLY A 121 14.18 -16.15 8.59
C GLY A 121 14.70 -15.04 9.48
N ALA A 122 13.98 -13.91 9.58
CA ALA A 122 14.41 -12.79 10.42
C ALA A 122 14.42 -13.19 11.90
N SER A 123 15.61 -13.12 12.52
CA SER A 123 15.80 -13.28 13.96
C SER A 123 15.77 -11.96 14.72
N ASP A 124 16.13 -10.86 14.06
CA ASP A 124 16.17 -9.53 14.63
C ASP A 124 15.95 -8.44 13.57
N CYS A 125 15.64 -7.22 14.03
CA CYS A 125 15.32 -6.07 13.18
C CYS A 125 16.53 -5.30 12.63
N ARG A 126 17.75 -5.56 13.12
CA ARG A 126 18.96 -4.77 12.82
C ARG A 126 19.90 -5.46 11.83
N GLY A 127 19.72 -6.75 11.59
CA GLY A 127 20.55 -7.57 10.73
C GLY A 127 20.59 -7.15 9.26
N SER A 128 21.43 -7.86 8.52
CA SER A 128 21.62 -7.75 7.06
C SER A 128 20.73 -8.76 6.30
N GLY A 129 20.75 -8.71 4.97
CA GLY A 129 20.03 -9.67 4.11
C GLY A 129 18.58 -9.29 3.79
N TRP A 130 18.13 -8.13 4.24
CA TRP A 130 16.79 -7.62 3.99
C TRP A 130 16.60 -7.19 2.53
N GLU A 131 15.45 -7.52 1.97
CA GLU A 131 15.05 -7.19 0.61
C GLU A 131 14.06 -6.02 0.60
N LYS A 132 14.30 -5.02 -0.24
CA LYS A 132 13.38 -3.89 -0.43
C LYS A 132 12.18 -4.33 -1.27
N ILE A 133 10.98 -4.23 -0.70
CA ILE A 133 9.71 -4.54 -1.39
C ILE A 133 8.99 -3.29 -1.92
N THR A 134 9.60 -2.13 -1.72
CA THR A 134 9.20 -0.84 -2.31
C THR A 134 10.41 -0.24 -3.03
N ASN A 135 10.17 0.53 -4.09
CA ASN A 135 11.23 1.20 -4.85
C ASN A 135 11.36 2.69 -4.43
N PRO A 136 12.45 3.09 -3.74
CA PRO A 136 12.69 4.48 -3.34
C PRO A 136 12.72 5.50 -4.49
N ALA A 137 13.03 5.05 -5.73
CA ALA A 137 13.01 5.90 -6.90
C ALA A 137 11.59 6.16 -7.45
N ALA A 138 10.59 5.39 -7.01
CA ALA A 138 9.18 5.59 -7.33
C ALA A 138 8.42 6.27 -6.18
N MET A 139 8.59 5.77 -4.95
CA MET A 139 8.00 6.33 -3.74
C MET A 139 8.93 6.17 -2.54
N VAL A 140 8.84 7.09 -1.59
CA VAL A 140 9.57 7.06 -0.33
C VAL A 140 8.58 6.76 0.78
N VAL A 141 8.74 5.62 1.45
CA VAL A 141 7.96 5.27 2.63
C VAL A 141 8.37 6.19 3.77
N THR A 142 7.40 6.92 4.31
CA THR A 142 7.62 7.90 5.39
C THR A 142 7.21 7.37 6.75
N ARG A 143 6.32 6.38 6.79
CA ARG A 143 5.86 5.73 8.02
C ARG A 143 5.50 4.29 7.73
N PHE A 144 5.94 3.40 8.61
CA PHE A 144 5.44 2.03 8.74
C PHE A 144 5.33 1.76 10.23
N ALA A 145 4.16 1.36 10.70
CA ALA A 145 3.96 1.06 12.11
C ALA A 145 2.95 -0.06 12.27
N ALA A 146 3.32 -1.08 13.03
CA ALA A 146 2.40 -2.12 13.48
C ALA A 146 2.11 -1.95 14.98
N GLN A 147 0.83 -1.93 15.33
CA GLN A 147 0.34 -1.79 16.69
C GLN A 147 -0.50 -3.00 17.07
N ARG A 148 -0.44 -3.40 18.34
CA ARG A 148 -1.28 -4.45 18.92
C ARG A 148 -2.27 -3.83 19.89
N LEU A 149 -3.55 -3.96 19.60
CA LEU A 149 -4.64 -3.55 20.47
C LEU A 149 -5.20 -4.79 21.18
N LEU A 150 -5.15 -4.77 22.51
CA LEU A 150 -5.68 -5.83 23.36
C LEU A 150 -7.06 -5.41 23.87
N THR A 151 -8.04 -6.28 23.69
CA THR A 151 -9.39 -6.12 24.22
C THR A 151 -9.73 -7.35 25.04
N GLU A 152 -10.12 -7.17 26.30
CA GLU A 152 -10.47 -8.28 27.18
C GLU A 152 -11.55 -9.17 26.55
N GLY A 153 -11.31 -10.48 26.52
CA GLY A 153 -12.25 -11.47 25.98
C GLY A 153 -12.21 -11.62 24.45
N PHE A 154 -11.36 -10.90 23.73
CA PHE A 154 -11.22 -11.01 22.27
C PHE A 154 -9.77 -11.30 21.86
N ALA A 155 -9.60 -11.90 20.68
CA ALA A 155 -8.29 -12.01 20.05
C ALA A 155 -7.71 -10.61 19.75
N PRO A 156 -6.39 -10.42 19.84
CA PRO A 156 -5.76 -9.11 19.61
C PRO A 156 -6.04 -8.58 18.21
N GLU A 157 -6.31 -7.28 18.10
CA GLU A 157 -6.38 -6.58 16.82
C GLU A 157 -4.99 -6.01 16.50
N LEU A 158 -4.50 -6.31 15.30
CA LEU A 158 -3.23 -5.80 14.79
C LEU A 158 -3.53 -4.74 13.74
N ILE A 159 -2.99 -3.55 13.95
CA ILE A 159 -3.20 -2.39 13.07
C ILE A 159 -1.86 -2.09 12.39
N VAL A 160 -1.85 -2.09 11.06
CA VAL A 160 -0.67 -1.75 10.26
C VAL A 160 -0.95 -0.48 9.49
N THR A 161 -0.14 0.54 9.75
CA THR A 161 -0.16 1.80 9.01
C THR A 161 1.03 1.89 8.08
N LEU A 162 0.80 2.31 6.84
CA LEU A 162 1.86 2.61 5.87
C LEU A 162 1.56 3.94 5.20
N ALA A 163 2.52 4.86 5.27
CA ALA A 163 2.47 6.14 4.58
C ALA A 163 3.67 6.29 3.66
N ALA A 164 3.45 6.90 2.50
CA ALA A 164 4.51 7.20 1.55
C ALA A 164 4.23 8.48 0.78
N ARG A 165 5.29 9.06 0.23
CA ARG A 165 5.25 10.16 -0.74
C ARG A 165 5.80 9.71 -2.08
N SER A 166 5.27 10.25 -3.16
CA SER A 166 5.84 10.04 -4.49
C SER A 166 7.24 10.66 -4.59
N ALA A 167 8.17 9.94 -5.19
CA ALA A 167 9.49 10.47 -5.53
C ALA A 167 9.45 11.32 -6.81
N ARG A 168 8.42 11.12 -7.65
CA ARG A 168 8.30 11.77 -8.97
C ARG A 168 7.44 13.03 -8.96
N GLN A 169 6.50 13.13 -8.02
CA GLN A 169 5.54 14.23 -7.96
C GLN A 169 5.55 14.87 -6.58
N ALA A 170 5.94 16.15 -6.52
CA ALA A 170 5.94 16.91 -5.28
C ALA A 170 4.52 17.08 -4.74
N GLY A 171 4.35 16.88 -3.43
CA GLY A 171 3.07 17.03 -2.73
C GLY A 171 2.13 15.83 -2.86
N LEU A 172 2.46 14.81 -3.67
CA LEU A 172 1.68 13.58 -3.73
C LEU A 172 2.09 12.65 -2.59
N ALA A 173 1.16 12.39 -1.66
CA ALA A 173 1.34 11.47 -0.55
C ALA A 173 0.05 10.68 -0.29
N ALA A 174 0.20 9.50 0.28
CA ALA A 174 -0.90 8.64 0.68
C ALA A 174 -0.55 7.91 1.98
N GLU A 175 -1.59 7.57 2.74
CA GLU A 175 -1.51 6.76 3.95
C GLU A 175 -2.66 5.77 3.94
N VAL A 176 -2.37 4.51 4.29
CA VAL A 176 -3.36 3.45 4.40
C VAL A 176 -3.19 2.73 5.73
N GLU A 177 -4.31 2.26 6.28
CA GLU A 177 -4.35 1.48 7.52
C GLU A 177 -5.09 0.16 7.25
N GLN A 178 -4.49 -0.96 7.63
CA GLN A 178 -5.17 -2.25 7.63
C GLN A 178 -5.24 -2.81 9.05
N ARG A 179 -6.40 -3.39 9.35
CA ARG A 179 -6.66 -4.09 10.60
C ARG A 179 -6.79 -5.58 10.34
N VAL A 180 -6.17 -6.39 11.18
CA VAL A 180 -6.26 -7.86 11.12
C VAL A 180 -6.34 -8.44 12.52
N THR A 181 -7.16 -9.48 12.70
CA THR A 181 -7.26 -10.20 13.97
C THR A 181 -6.13 -11.24 14.08
N GLY A 182 -5.42 -11.25 15.20
CA GLY A 182 -4.38 -12.24 15.52
C GLY A 182 -4.97 -13.43 16.26
N TYR A 183 -5.63 -14.36 15.56
CA TYR A 183 -6.34 -15.48 16.19
C TYR A 183 -5.47 -16.44 17.00
N ASN A 184 -4.16 -16.49 16.74
CA ASN A 184 -3.22 -17.41 17.40
C ASN A 184 -2.26 -16.67 18.36
N LEU A 185 -2.58 -15.43 18.75
CA LEU A 185 -1.74 -14.57 19.62
C LEU A 185 -2.40 -14.31 20.97
#